data_AF-A0A527KIA7-F1
#
_entry.id   AF-A0A527KIA7-F1
#
_cell.length_a   1.000
_cell.length_b   1.000
_cell.length_c   1.000
_cell.angle_alpha   90.00
_cell.angle_beta   90.00
_cell.angle_gamma   90.00
#
_symmetry.space_group_name_H-M   'P 1'
#
loop_
_entity.id
_entity.type
_entity.pdbx_description
1 polymer ?
#
loop_
_entity_poly.entity_id
_entity_poly.type
_entity_poly.pdbx_seq_one_letter_code
_entity_poly.pdbx_strand_id
1 'polypeptide(L)'
;MTRTEATRTGLDLAPDARVGIIAGGGSLPVEIARALARQGKSPFVVMTAGEVDRISDFDDYEQVTLRLEDVGSLLPTLKKHHVTHLVTAGHITRRPRLSAMRLNLGLLAWVPSLLVGVTQGDDTVLKLFVRRIERSGIKVVGAHEIVPELVAAEGVLTKAAPRKSDWRDIDAAHAAAKAIGALDIGQAAVAVGGRAIALEGVEGTDGLLERTRQLRGHGRLAGRTRGVLVKCAKPGQELRADLPSIGPQTVEAAHAAGLAGIAVEAGRSLILEGPTVVARANALGLFVVGLPAAEPAHGK
;
A
#
# COMPACT_ATOMS: atom_id res chain seq x y z
N MET A 1 21.65 -16.41 26.29
CA MET A 1 22.14 -16.90 24.99
C MET A 1 20.90 -17.38 24.25
N THR A 2 20.42 -16.82 23.15
CA THR A 2 21.03 -16.05 22.06
C THR A 2 20.03 -14.95 21.67
N ARG A 3 20.52 -13.71 21.56
CA ARG A 3 19.79 -12.57 21.01
C ARG A 3 19.61 -12.90 19.51
N THR A 4 18.40 -13.22 19.08
CA THR A 4 18.11 -13.38 17.66
C THR A 4 18.37 -12.04 16.99
N GLU A 5 19.46 -11.95 16.24
CA GLU A 5 19.75 -10.83 15.35
C GLU A 5 18.60 -10.74 14.34
N ALA A 6 17.66 -9.85 14.61
CA ALA A 6 16.72 -9.40 13.58
C ALA A 6 17.57 -8.74 12.50
N THR A 7 17.72 -9.43 11.37
CA THR A 7 18.40 -8.96 10.18
C THR A 7 17.88 -7.57 9.86
N ARG A 8 18.72 -6.54 10.02
CA ARG A 8 18.42 -5.17 9.60
C ARG A 8 18.42 -5.13 8.07
N THR A 9 17.33 -5.54 7.45
CA THR A 9 17.07 -5.37 6.02
C THR A 9 16.48 -3.98 5.75
N GLY A 10 17.12 -2.95 6.29
CA GLY A 10 16.89 -1.56 5.88
C GLY A 10 17.80 -1.20 4.71
N LEU A 11 17.31 -0.38 3.78
CA LEU A 11 18.13 0.14 2.70
C LEU A 11 19.29 0.97 3.27
N ASP A 12 20.53 0.55 3.02
CA ASP A 12 21.71 1.35 3.36
C ASP A 12 21.89 2.45 2.31
N LEU A 13 21.49 3.67 2.68
CA LEU A 13 21.56 4.84 1.82
C LEU A 13 22.93 5.52 1.99
N ALA A 14 23.72 5.57 0.91
CA ALA A 14 25.01 6.27 0.88
C ALA A 14 24.91 7.71 1.45
N PRO A 15 25.99 8.27 2.04
CA PRO A 15 25.93 9.58 2.69
C PRO A 15 25.39 10.72 1.81
N ASP A 16 25.69 10.68 0.51
CA ASP A 16 25.26 11.63 -0.51
C ASP A 16 23.88 11.31 -1.12
N ALA A 17 23.28 10.17 -0.74
CA ALA A 17 21.98 9.76 -1.27
C ALA A 17 20.88 10.69 -0.77
N ARG A 18 20.25 11.38 -1.72
CA ARG A 18 19.05 12.18 -1.50
C ARG A 18 17.78 11.44 -1.94
N VAL A 19 16.84 11.30 -1.02
CA VAL A 19 15.56 10.60 -1.25
C VAL A 19 14.47 11.61 -1.61
N GLY A 20 13.79 11.38 -2.73
CA GLY A 20 12.58 12.06 -3.12
C GLY A 20 11.34 11.23 -2.76
N ILE A 21 10.30 11.88 -2.23
CA ILE A 21 9.00 11.26 -1.93
C ILE A 21 7.97 11.84 -2.88
N ILE A 22 7.34 11.01 -3.72
CA ILE A 22 6.09 11.39 -4.39
C ILE A 22 4.95 11.11 -3.41
N ALA A 23 4.39 12.18 -2.86
CA ALA A 23 3.37 12.10 -1.82
C ALA A 23 1.96 12.22 -2.43
N GLY A 24 1.15 11.19 -2.20
CA GLY A 24 -0.32 11.21 -2.31
C GLY A 24 -0.97 11.40 -0.93
N GLY A 25 -2.22 10.97 -0.80
CA GLY A 25 -2.96 11.05 0.46
C GLY A 25 -2.59 9.97 1.48
N GLY A 26 -2.92 10.22 2.75
CA GLY A 26 -2.75 9.29 3.86
C GLY A 26 -1.47 9.46 4.67
N SER A 27 -1.25 8.58 5.64
CA SER A 27 -0.13 8.66 6.59
C SER A 27 1.21 8.18 6.05
N LEU A 28 1.22 7.28 5.05
CA LEU A 28 2.45 6.65 4.55
C LEU A 28 3.55 7.64 4.13
N PRO A 29 3.28 8.70 3.34
CA PRO A 29 4.34 9.63 2.95
C PRO A 29 4.92 10.39 4.16
N VAL A 30 4.09 10.70 5.15
CA VAL A 30 4.50 11.35 6.40
C VAL A 30 5.38 10.41 7.24
N GLU A 31 5.00 9.14 7.36
CA GLU A 31 5.78 8.13 8.09
C GLU A 31 7.17 7.92 7.47
N ILE A 32 7.24 7.88 6.13
CA ILE A 32 8.51 7.81 5.38
C ILE A 32 9.37 9.06 5.61
N ALA A 33 8.79 10.26 5.49
CA ALA A 33 9.52 11.51 5.65
C ALA A 33 10.13 11.62 7.06
N ARG A 34 9.33 11.30 8.09
CA ARG A 34 9.78 11.29 9.49
C ARG A 34 10.84 10.23 9.74
N ALA A 35 10.71 9.04 9.15
CA ALA A 35 11.71 7.98 9.30
C ALA A 35 13.07 8.37 8.68
N LEU A 36 13.05 8.96 7.48
CA LEU A 36 14.25 9.50 6.84
C LEU A 36 14.89 10.63 7.66
N ALA A 37 14.08 11.55 8.18
CA ALA A 37 14.55 12.63 9.04
C ALA A 37 15.22 12.10 10.32
N ARG A 38 14.66 11.07 10.96
CA ARG A 38 15.28 10.38 12.11
C ARG A 38 16.64 9.74 11.77
N GLN A 39 16.84 9.37 10.51
CA GLN A 39 18.10 8.84 10.00
C GLN A 39 19.08 9.96 9.56
N GLY A 40 18.74 11.23 9.78
CA GLY A 40 19.55 12.38 9.39
C GLY A 40 19.50 12.70 7.89
N LYS A 41 18.54 12.14 7.14
CA LYS A 41 18.36 12.38 5.70
C LYS A 41 17.07 13.16 5.47
N SER A 42 17.18 14.46 5.27
CA SER A 42 16.00 15.28 4.95
C SER A 42 15.52 14.96 3.51
N PRO A 43 14.27 14.49 3.33
CA PRO A 43 13.74 14.16 2.01
C PRO A 43 13.41 15.41 1.20
N PHE A 44 13.31 15.23 -0.12
CA PHE A 44 12.64 16.18 -1.01
C PHE A 44 11.21 15.68 -1.31
N VAL A 45 10.19 16.47 -1.03
CA VAL A 45 8.78 16.04 -1.14
C VAL A 45 8.14 16.63 -2.40
N VAL A 46 7.66 15.76 -3.28
CA VAL A 46 6.82 16.13 -4.42
C VAL A 46 5.37 15.84 -4.05
N MET A 47 4.65 16.87 -3.61
CA MET A 47 3.24 16.77 -3.27
C MET A 47 2.37 16.68 -4.52
N THR A 48 1.49 15.69 -4.57
CA THR A 48 0.50 15.55 -5.64
C THR A 48 -0.68 16.50 -5.37
N ALA A 49 -0.85 17.49 -6.24
CA ALA A 49 -1.84 18.54 -6.08
C ALA A 49 -3.27 17.97 -5.96
N GLY A 50 -3.95 18.30 -4.86
CA GLY A 50 -5.35 17.90 -4.62
C GLY A 50 -5.54 16.46 -4.16
N GLU A 51 -4.45 15.74 -3.84
CA GLU A 51 -4.46 14.39 -3.24
C GLU A 51 -3.90 14.38 -1.81
N VAL A 52 -2.93 15.24 -1.49
CA VAL A 52 -2.32 15.30 -0.15
C VAL A 52 -3.29 15.92 0.86
N ASP A 53 -3.65 15.16 1.89
CA ASP A 53 -4.54 15.54 2.99
C ASP A 53 -3.81 16.03 4.24
N ARG A 54 -2.48 15.87 4.28
CA ARG A 54 -1.61 16.18 5.42
C ARG A 54 -0.48 17.15 5.07
N ILE A 55 -0.82 18.26 4.40
CA ILE A 55 0.18 19.20 3.84
C ILE A 55 1.12 19.76 4.91
N SER A 56 0.60 20.18 6.06
CA SER A 56 1.40 20.79 7.13
C SER A 56 2.39 19.83 7.79
N ASP A 57 2.24 18.51 7.62
CA ASP A 57 3.23 17.53 8.07
C ASP A 57 4.52 17.57 7.25
N PHE A 58 4.55 18.33 6.14
CA PHE A 58 5.72 18.46 5.27
C PHE A 58 6.42 19.83 5.32
N ASP A 59 5.94 20.77 6.14
CA ASP A 59 6.45 22.14 6.19
C ASP A 59 7.96 22.25 6.55
N ASP A 60 8.48 21.24 7.27
CA ASP A 60 9.89 21.15 7.64
C ASP A 60 10.80 20.59 6.53
N TYR A 61 10.25 20.17 5.39
CA TYR A 61 11.00 19.57 4.28
C TYR A 61 11.00 20.46 3.05
N GLU A 62 12.05 20.30 2.23
CA GLU A 62 12.05 20.92 0.91
C GLU A 62 10.97 20.27 0.05
N GLN A 63 10.03 21.07 -0.44
CA GLN A 63 8.83 20.55 -1.08
C GLN A 63 8.41 21.33 -2.33
N VAL A 64 7.71 20.65 -3.23
CA VAL A 64 7.07 21.24 -4.40
C VAL A 64 5.72 20.56 -4.65
N THR A 65 4.76 21.33 -5.14
CA THR A 65 3.46 20.77 -5.55
C THR A 65 3.43 20.61 -7.06
N LEU A 66 3.15 19.40 -7.54
CA LEU A 66 2.93 19.10 -8.95
C LEU A 66 1.53 18.52 -9.17
N ARG A 67 0.91 18.86 -10.29
CA ARG A 67 -0.33 18.22 -10.73
C ARG A 67 -0.01 16.89 -11.41
N LEU A 68 -0.94 15.94 -11.37
CA LEU A 68 -0.83 14.67 -12.11
C LEU A 68 -0.63 14.91 -13.62
N GLU A 69 -1.26 15.96 -14.15
CA GLU A 69 -1.16 16.37 -15.56
C GLU A 69 0.22 16.96 -15.92
N ASP A 70 1.00 17.37 -14.92
CA ASP A 70 2.34 17.95 -15.06
C ASP A 70 3.46 16.90 -14.90
N VAL A 71 3.16 15.60 -15.08
CA VAL A 71 4.12 14.48 -14.92
C VAL A 71 5.39 14.64 -15.76
N GLY A 72 5.31 15.32 -16.90
CA GLY A 72 6.47 15.63 -17.74
C GLY A 72 7.52 16.53 -17.06
N SER A 73 7.15 17.25 -16.00
CA SER A 73 8.04 18.10 -15.19
C SER A 73 8.67 17.36 -14.01
N LEU A 74 8.18 16.16 -13.67
CA LEU A 74 8.66 15.38 -12.52
C LEU A 74 10.16 15.10 -12.61
N LEU A 75 10.62 14.50 -13.72
CA LEU A 75 12.03 14.14 -13.90
C LEU A 75 12.96 15.36 -13.87
N PRO A 76 12.71 16.46 -14.61
CA PRO A 76 13.48 17.70 -14.48
C PRO A 76 13.55 18.23 -13.03
N THR A 77 12.43 18.22 -12.31
CA THR A 77 12.36 18.65 -10.92
C THR A 77 13.21 17.75 -10.02
N LEU A 78 13.06 16.42 -10.10
CA LEU A 78 13.86 15.48 -9.32
C LEU A 78 15.37 15.68 -9.55
N LYS A 79 15.78 15.89 -10.81
CA LYS A 79 17.18 16.16 -11.16
C LYS A 79 17.68 17.51 -10.63
N LYS A 80 16.87 18.57 -10.73
CA LYS A 80 17.19 19.90 -10.19
C LYS A 80 17.45 19.84 -8.68
N HIS A 81 16.70 19.01 -7.97
CA HIS A 81 16.87 18.80 -6.54
C HIS A 81 17.83 17.66 -6.20
N HIS A 82 18.64 17.17 -7.14
CA HIS A 82 19.64 16.13 -6.92
C HIS A 82 19.10 14.85 -6.28
N VAL A 83 17.85 14.49 -6.57
CA VAL A 83 17.25 13.24 -6.07
C VAL A 83 17.94 12.05 -6.74
N THR A 84 18.41 11.12 -5.91
CA THR A 84 19.09 9.88 -6.33
C THR A 84 18.21 8.65 -6.14
N HIS A 85 17.33 8.70 -5.14
CA HIS A 85 16.40 7.63 -4.79
C HIS A 85 14.98 8.18 -4.75
N LEU A 86 14.00 7.46 -5.28
CA LEU A 86 12.61 7.89 -5.35
C LEU A 86 11.71 6.83 -4.71
N VAL A 87 10.81 7.27 -3.83
CA VAL A 87 9.74 6.45 -3.28
C VAL A 87 8.40 7.06 -3.63
N THR A 88 7.45 6.23 -4.06
CA THR A 88 6.05 6.60 -4.23
C THR A 88 5.29 6.20 -2.97
N ALA A 89 4.48 7.11 -2.43
CA ALA A 89 3.78 6.87 -1.19
C ALA A 89 2.42 7.56 -1.19
N GLY A 90 1.44 6.91 -0.57
CA GLY A 90 0.09 7.43 -0.42
C GLY A 90 -0.83 7.05 -1.57
N HIS A 91 -2.13 7.20 -1.34
CA HIS A 91 -3.15 6.87 -2.32
C HIS A 91 -3.40 8.06 -3.26
N ILE A 92 -3.84 7.76 -4.49
CA ILE A 92 -4.26 8.74 -5.49
C ILE A 92 -5.72 8.43 -5.84
N THR A 93 -6.62 9.34 -5.49
CA THR A 93 -8.06 9.18 -5.70
C THR A 93 -8.50 9.60 -7.10
N ARG A 94 -7.89 10.63 -7.68
CA ARG A 94 -8.27 11.12 -9.01
C ARG A 94 -7.48 10.42 -10.11
N ARG A 95 -8.21 10.02 -11.15
CA ARG A 95 -7.57 9.68 -12.42
C ARG A 95 -7.11 10.95 -13.13
N PRO A 96 -5.88 10.99 -13.67
CA PRO A 96 -5.40 12.12 -14.45
C PRO A 96 -6.32 12.36 -15.65
N ARG A 97 -6.68 13.62 -15.89
CA ARG A 97 -7.50 13.97 -17.05
C ARG A 97 -6.59 14.00 -18.27
N LEU A 98 -6.69 12.96 -19.12
CA LEU A 98 -5.87 12.84 -20.33
C LEU A 98 -5.98 14.09 -21.24
N SER A 99 -7.16 14.71 -21.30
CA SER A 99 -7.41 15.94 -22.07
C SER A 99 -6.73 17.20 -21.51
N ALA A 100 -6.36 17.20 -20.22
CA ALA A 100 -5.68 18.31 -19.56
C ALA A 100 -4.16 18.08 -19.45
N MET A 101 -3.65 16.95 -19.95
CA MET A 101 -2.22 16.65 -19.94
C MET A 101 -1.46 17.62 -20.84
N ARG A 102 -0.47 18.29 -20.26
CA ARG A 102 0.40 19.19 -21.02
C ARG A 102 1.41 18.36 -21.79
N LEU A 103 1.17 18.25 -23.09
CA LEU A 103 2.11 17.64 -24.05
C LEU A 103 3.45 18.39 -24.02
N ASN A 104 4.39 17.89 -23.22
CA ASN A 104 5.80 18.25 -23.32
C ASN A 104 6.58 17.09 -23.96
N LEU A 105 7.77 17.38 -24.51
CA LEU A 105 8.64 16.36 -25.13
C LEU A 105 8.93 15.20 -24.17
N GLY A 106 9.01 15.50 -22.86
CA GLY A 106 9.13 14.51 -21.80
C GLY A 106 7.95 13.54 -21.80
N LEU A 107 6.71 14.04 -21.87
CA LEU A 107 5.44 13.31 -21.83
C LEU A 107 5.17 12.54 -23.12
N LEU A 108 5.55 13.06 -24.29
CA LEU A 108 5.47 12.29 -25.56
C LEU A 108 6.22 10.96 -25.46
N ALA A 109 7.30 10.90 -24.67
CA ALA A 109 8.02 9.66 -24.40
C ALA A 109 7.26 8.69 -23.45
N TRP A 110 6.23 9.16 -22.74
CA TRP A 110 5.37 8.34 -21.86
C TRP A 110 4.09 7.84 -22.55
N VAL A 111 3.57 8.58 -23.55
CA VAL A 111 2.27 8.30 -24.19
C VAL A 111 2.11 6.86 -24.68
N PRO A 112 3.07 6.23 -25.39
CA PRO A 112 2.90 4.86 -25.86
C PRO A 112 2.79 3.84 -24.72
N SER A 113 3.49 4.09 -23.61
CA SER A 113 3.50 3.22 -22.43
C SER A 113 2.21 3.37 -21.61
N LEU A 114 1.72 4.60 -21.46
CA LEU A 114 0.46 4.88 -20.76
C LEU A 114 -0.76 4.28 -21.48
N LEU A 115 -0.78 4.30 -22.81
CA LEU A 115 -1.86 3.71 -23.61
C LEU A 115 -1.99 2.19 -23.45
N VAL A 116 -0.87 1.48 -23.26
CA VAL A 116 -0.87 0.03 -23.02
C VAL A 116 -1.26 -0.30 -21.57
N GLY A 117 -0.83 0.50 -20.61
CA GLY A 117 -1.16 0.28 -19.19
C GLY A 117 -2.64 0.53 -18.87
N VAL A 118 -3.29 1.51 -19.50
CA VAL A 118 -4.71 1.82 -19.25
C VAL A 118 -5.65 0.65 -19.60
N THR A 119 -5.24 -0.25 -20.51
CA THR A 119 -6.03 -1.44 -20.87
C THR A 119 -5.66 -2.70 -20.10
N GLN A 120 -4.48 -2.75 -19.47
CA GLN A 120 -3.95 -3.93 -18.77
C GLN A 120 -3.89 -3.80 -17.24
N GLY A 121 -4.40 -2.70 -16.68
CA GLY A 121 -4.57 -2.49 -15.25
C GLY A 121 -3.47 -1.64 -14.58
N ASP A 122 -3.55 -1.47 -13.26
CA ASP A 122 -2.77 -0.46 -12.53
C ASP A 122 -1.29 -0.85 -12.35
N ASP A 123 -0.99 -2.11 -12.09
CA ASP A 123 0.37 -2.61 -11.84
C ASP A 123 1.26 -2.49 -13.09
N THR A 124 0.68 -2.66 -14.28
CA THR A 124 1.38 -2.44 -15.55
C THR A 124 1.81 -0.98 -15.71
N VAL A 125 0.94 -0.02 -15.34
CA VAL A 125 1.26 1.41 -15.36
C VAL A 125 2.39 1.74 -14.39
N LEU A 126 2.33 1.20 -13.17
CA LEU A 126 3.36 1.40 -12.15
C LEU A 126 4.73 0.85 -12.59
N LYS A 127 4.78 -0.37 -13.14
CA LYS A 127 6.03 -0.96 -13.67
C LYS A 127 6.68 -0.09 -14.77
N LEU A 128 5.86 0.48 -15.66
CA LEU A 128 6.34 1.37 -16.71
C LEU A 128 6.88 2.68 -16.13
N PHE A 129 6.20 3.24 -15.12
CA PHE A 129 6.67 4.39 -14.38
C PHE A 129 8.04 4.13 -13.74
N VAL A 130 8.17 3.03 -12.99
CA VAL A 130 9.43 2.64 -12.33
C VAL A 130 10.58 2.55 -13.33
N ARG A 131 10.40 1.78 -14.41
CA ARG A 131 11.42 1.62 -15.46
C ARG A 131 11.83 2.95 -16.08
N ARG A 132 10.90 3.88 -16.25
CA ARG A 132 11.17 5.17 -16.88
C ARG A 132 11.99 6.09 -15.97
N ILE A 133 11.71 6.09 -14.67
CA ILE A 133 12.50 6.80 -13.66
C ILE A 133 13.91 6.20 -13.56
N GLU A 134 14.04 4.87 -13.50
CA GLU A 134 15.34 4.20 -13.40
C GLU A 134 16.24 4.46 -14.60
N ARG A 135 15.69 4.47 -15.82
CA ARG A 135 16.44 4.86 -17.04
C ARG A 135 16.99 6.28 -16.99
N SER A 136 16.50 7.13 -16.10
CA SER A 136 16.99 8.50 -15.93
C SER A 136 18.14 8.63 -14.92
N GLY A 137 18.52 7.52 -14.27
CA GLY A 137 19.58 7.44 -13.25
C GLY A 137 19.10 7.55 -11.81
N ILE A 138 17.78 7.54 -11.57
CA ILE A 138 17.19 7.64 -10.22
C ILE A 138 16.70 6.25 -9.79
N LYS A 139 17.20 5.73 -8.67
CA LYS A 139 16.80 4.42 -8.15
C LYS A 139 15.41 4.50 -7.53
N VAL A 140 14.46 3.67 -7.97
CA VAL A 140 13.17 3.55 -7.28
C VAL A 140 13.30 2.56 -6.13
N VAL A 141 12.82 2.96 -4.97
CA VAL A 141 12.88 2.18 -3.73
C VAL A 141 11.49 2.09 -3.10
N GLY A 142 11.22 0.95 -2.46
CA GLY A 142 9.97 0.71 -1.77
C GLY A 142 9.89 1.37 -0.40
N ALA A 143 8.68 1.71 0.03
CA ALA A 143 8.42 2.17 1.39
C ALA A 143 8.91 1.16 2.44
N HIS A 144 8.77 -0.13 2.16
CA HIS A 144 9.24 -1.23 3.01
C HIS A 144 10.77 -1.30 3.14
N GLU A 145 11.53 -0.80 2.15
CA GLU A 145 12.99 -0.74 2.19
C GLU A 145 13.47 0.44 3.05
N ILE A 146 12.74 1.56 3.02
CA ILE A 146 13.06 2.77 3.80
C ILE A 146 12.62 2.64 5.26
N VAL A 147 11.41 2.08 5.47
CA VAL A 147 10.78 1.95 6.78
C VAL A 147 10.34 0.50 7.00
N PRO A 148 11.28 -0.44 7.26
CA PRO A 148 10.97 -1.85 7.47
C PRO A 148 10.01 -2.09 8.65
N GLU A 149 9.96 -1.17 9.61
CA GLU A 149 9.06 -1.19 10.76
C GLU A 149 7.57 -1.06 10.39
N LEU A 150 7.24 -0.59 9.18
CA LEU A 150 5.85 -0.59 8.67
C LEU A 150 5.41 -1.94 8.11
N VAL A 151 6.35 -2.86 7.86
CA VAL A 151 6.03 -4.12 7.21
C VAL A 151 5.38 -5.08 8.20
N ALA A 152 4.29 -5.71 7.78
CA ALA A 152 3.60 -6.70 8.60
C ALA A 152 4.55 -7.85 8.97
N ALA A 153 4.67 -8.12 10.27
CA ALA A 153 5.37 -9.28 10.78
C ALA A 153 4.50 -10.55 10.70
N GLU A 154 5.13 -11.71 10.59
CA GLU A 154 4.42 -13.00 10.65
C GLU A 154 3.85 -13.25 12.04
N GLY A 155 2.66 -13.86 12.09
CA GLY A 155 1.99 -14.25 13.33
C GLY A 155 0.97 -13.23 13.82
N VAL A 156 0.45 -13.45 15.03
CA VAL A 156 -0.62 -12.63 15.61
C VAL A 156 -0.03 -11.34 16.18
N LEU A 157 -0.56 -10.19 15.76
CA LEU A 157 -0.07 -8.86 16.13
C LEU A 157 -0.90 -8.21 17.25
N THR A 158 -2.03 -8.82 17.62
CA THR A 158 -2.95 -8.32 18.64
C THR A 158 -3.17 -9.36 19.75
N LYS A 159 -3.92 -8.98 20.80
CA LYS A 159 -4.27 -9.87 21.92
C LYS A 159 -5.27 -10.95 21.48
N ALA A 160 -6.20 -10.62 20.60
CA ALA A 160 -7.12 -11.58 20.03
C ALA A 160 -6.40 -12.42 18.96
N ALA A 161 -6.60 -13.74 18.98
CA ALA A 161 -6.04 -14.65 18.01
C ALA A 161 -7.14 -15.31 17.14
N PRO A 162 -6.84 -15.70 15.89
CA PRO A 162 -7.77 -16.46 15.05
C PRO A 162 -8.16 -17.78 15.72
N ARG A 163 -9.47 -18.11 15.70
CA ARG A 163 -10.00 -19.41 16.08
C ARG A 163 -9.85 -20.41 14.92
N LYS A 164 -9.99 -21.70 15.20
CA LYS A 164 -10.02 -22.75 14.16
C LYS A 164 -11.02 -22.47 13.02
N SER A 165 -12.17 -21.89 13.35
CA SER A 165 -13.18 -21.50 12.34
C SER A 165 -12.73 -20.34 11.47
N ASP A 166 -11.95 -19.39 12.02
CA ASP A 166 -11.53 -18.19 11.31
C ASP A 166 -10.44 -18.51 10.28
N TRP A 167 -9.63 -19.56 10.50
CA TRP A 167 -8.67 -20.04 9.51
C TRP A 167 -9.34 -20.45 8.19
N ARG A 168 -10.54 -21.04 8.24
CA ARG A 168 -11.31 -21.35 7.02
C ARG A 168 -11.72 -20.09 6.26
N ASP A 169 -12.00 -19.01 6.96
CA ASP A 169 -12.31 -17.71 6.35
C ASP A 169 -11.04 -17.06 5.80
N ILE A 170 -9.93 -17.11 6.55
CA ILE A 170 -8.60 -16.67 6.07
C ILE A 170 -8.25 -17.37 4.77
N ASP A 171 -8.32 -18.70 4.72
CA ASP A 171 -7.94 -19.48 3.54
C ASP A 171 -8.81 -19.14 2.33
N ALA A 172 -10.13 -19.06 2.53
CA ALA A 172 -11.08 -18.74 1.45
C ALA A 172 -10.91 -17.30 0.94
N ALA A 173 -10.71 -16.33 1.83
CA ALA A 173 -10.47 -14.94 1.45
C ALA A 173 -9.09 -14.76 0.81
N HIS A 174 -8.04 -15.44 1.30
CA HIS A 174 -6.70 -15.36 0.74
C HIS A 174 -6.66 -15.92 -0.69
N ALA A 175 -7.27 -17.09 -0.92
CA ALA A 175 -7.39 -17.67 -2.26
C ALA A 175 -8.15 -16.72 -3.21
N ALA A 176 -9.23 -16.12 -2.74
CA ALA A 176 -10.02 -15.17 -3.53
C ALA A 176 -9.26 -13.87 -3.83
N ALA A 177 -8.54 -13.31 -2.86
CA ALA A 177 -7.73 -12.11 -3.01
C ALA A 177 -6.58 -12.33 -4.02
N LYS A 178 -5.89 -13.48 -3.96
CA LYS A 178 -4.87 -13.84 -4.96
C LYS A 178 -5.46 -14.04 -6.35
N ALA A 179 -6.65 -14.65 -6.45
CA ALA A 179 -7.33 -14.85 -7.73
C ALA A 179 -7.73 -13.54 -8.41
N ILE A 180 -8.34 -12.59 -7.69
CA ILE A 180 -8.67 -11.27 -8.25
C ILE A 180 -7.42 -10.42 -8.51
N GLY A 181 -6.36 -10.60 -7.72
CA GLY A 181 -5.08 -9.95 -7.93
C GLY A 181 -4.38 -10.41 -9.20
N ALA A 182 -4.49 -11.69 -9.55
CA ALA A 182 -3.98 -12.23 -10.83
C ALA A 182 -4.69 -11.64 -12.06
N LEU A 183 -5.92 -11.14 -11.87
CA LEU A 183 -6.72 -10.46 -12.90
C LEU A 183 -6.56 -8.93 -12.84
N ASP A 184 -5.70 -8.44 -11.94
CA ASP A 184 -5.48 -7.03 -11.67
C ASP A 184 -6.76 -6.23 -11.28
N ILE A 185 -7.71 -6.89 -10.61
CA ILE A 185 -9.00 -6.30 -10.20
C ILE A 185 -8.89 -5.60 -8.84
N GLY A 186 -8.18 -6.23 -7.91
CA GLY A 186 -8.09 -5.81 -6.51
C GLY A 186 -7.10 -6.67 -5.74
N GLN A 187 -6.94 -6.42 -4.44
CA GLN A 187 -5.95 -7.09 -3.60
C GLN A 187 -6.51 -7.56 -2.25
N ALA A 188 -7.81 -7.40 -2.04
CA ALA A 188 -8.50 -7.79 -0.82
C ALA A 188 -9.79 -8.60 -1.08
N ALA A 189 -10.12 -9.47 -0.14
CA ALA A 189 -11.39 -10.19 -0.14
C ALA A 189 -11.88 -10.43 1.28
N VAL A 190 -13.20 -10.63 1.42
CA VAL A 190 -13.84 -10.99 2.68
C VAL A 190 -14.49 -12.36 2.55
N ALA A 191 -14.26 -13.21 3.55
CA ALA A 191 -14.94 -14.50 3.67
C ALA A 191 -15.70 -14.65 5.00
N VAL A 192 -16.80 -15.41 4.95
CA VAL A 192 -17.66 -15.72 6.10
C VAL A 192 -18.15 -17.17 6.04
N GLY A 193 -17.80 -17.97 7.05
CA GLY A 193 -18.17 -19.38 7.14
C GLY A 193 -17.52 -20.24 6.04
N GLY A 194 -16.25 -20.00 5.75
CA GLY A 194 -15.39 -20.72 4.82
C GLY A 194 -15.61 -20.39 3.35
N ARG A 195 -16.22 -19.25 3.03
CA ARG A 195 -16.56 -18.85 1.66
C ARG A 195 -16.31 -17.37 1.47
N ALA A 196 -15.63 -17.00 0.37
CA ALA A 196 -15.55 -15.62 -0.06
C ALA A 196 -16.96 -15.09 -0.40
N ILE A 197 -17.29 -13.91 0.13
CA ILE A 197 -18.60 -13.27 -0.03
C ILE A 197 -18.53 -11.92 -0.74
N ALA A 198 -17.36 -11.29 -0.70
CA ALA A 198 -17.11 -9.99 -1.31
C ALA A 198 -15.63 -9.90 -1.71
N LEU A 199 -15.37 -9.27 -2.85
CA LEU A 199 -14.07 -9.12 -3.49
C LEU A 199 -13.84 -7.63 -3.73
N GLU A 200 -12.65 -7.13 -3.46
CA GLU A 200 -12.28 -5.74 -3.77
C GLU A 200 -12.38 -5.49 -5.27
N GLY A 201 -12.90 -4.33 -5.62
CA GLY A 201 -12.90 -3.81 -6.99
C GLY A 201 -12.45 -2.35 -7.00
N VAL A 202 -12.95 -1.60 -7.97
CA VAL A 202 -12.60 -0.19 -8.17
C VAL A 202 -12.97 0.72 -6.99
N GLU A 203 -13.88 0.28 -6.12
CA GLU A 203 -14.27 0.99 -4.90
C GLU A 203 -13.23 0.93 -3.78
N GLY A 204 -12.22 0.07 -3.92
CA GLY A 204 -11.19 -0.15 -2.92
C GLY A 204 -11.68 -0.85 -1.65
N THR A 205 -10.78 -0.93 -0.66
CA THR A 205 -11.02 -1.67 0.57
C THR A 205 -12.18 -1.09 1.39
N ASP A 206 -12.37 0.24 1.38
CA ASP A 206 -13.45 0.90 2.12
C ASP A 206 -14.83 0.54 1.56
N GLY A 207 -14.98 0.59 0.23
CA GLY A 207 -16.21 0.17 -0.43
C GLY A 207 -16.48 -1.33 -0.28
N LEU A 208 -15.43 -2.18 -0.27
CA LEU A 208 -15.54 -3.60 0.04
C LEU A 208 -16.11 -3.85 1.45
N LEU A 209 -15.60 -3.14 2.46
CA LEU A 209 -16.04 -3.30 3.85
C LEU A 209 -17.45 -2.76 4.06
N GLU A 210 -17.80 -1.63 3.44
CA GLU A 210 -19.15 -1.10 3.48
C GLU A 210 -20.16 -2.05 2.81
N ARG A 211 -19.82 -2.60 1.64
CA ARG A 211 -20.64 -3.62 0.97
C ARG A 211 -20.76 -4.89 1.81
N THR A 212 -19.68 -5.31 2.49
CA THR A 212 -19.70 -6.45 3.42
C THR A 212 -20.69 -6.20 4.56
N ARG A 213 -20.71 -4.99 5.13
CA ARG A 213 -21.66 -4.60 6.18
C ARG A 213 -23.11 -4.73 5.71
N GLN A 214 -23.41 -4.25 4.49
CA GLN A 214 -24.74 -4.34 3.89
C GLN A 214 -25.19 -5.80 3.64
N LEU A 215 -24.25 -6.69 3.29
CA LEU A 215 -24.54 -8.11 3.05
C LEU A 215 -24.92 -8.90 4.31
N ARG A 216 -24.67 -8.37 5.53
CA ARG A 216 -24.99 -9.08 6.78
C ARG A 216 -26.46 -9.42 6.95
N GLY A 217 -27.36 -8.59 6.43
CA GLY A 217 -28.80 -8.83 6.45
C GLY A 217 -29.30 -9.82 5.38
N HIS A 218 -28.46 -10.21 4.43
CA HIS A 218 -28.87 -11.09 3.34
C HIS A 218 -29.12 -12.51 3.85
N GLY A 219 -30.23 -13.16 3.43
CA GLY A 219 -30.64 -14.47 3.98
C GLY A 219 -29.60 -15.60 3.87
N ARG A 220 -28.66 -15.51 2.90
CA ARG A 220 -27.54 -16.46 2.78
C ARG A 220 -26.43 -16.27 3.84
N LEU A 221 -26.40 -15.12 4.51
CA LEU A 221 -25.45 -14.76 5.56
C LEU A 221 -26.13 -14.50 6.91
N ALA A 222 -27.45 -14.36 6.94
CA ALA A 222 -28.22 -14.18 8.16
C ALA A 222 -27.87 -15.26 9.20
N GLY A 223 -27.62 -14.84 10.44
CA GLY A 223 -27.20 -15.73 11.53
C GLY A 223 -25.73 -16.15 11.51
N ARG A 224 -24.98 -15.87 10.44
CA ARG A 224 -23.51 -16.06 10.43
C ARG A 224 -22.85 -14.84 11.05
N THR A 225 -22.09 -15.09 12.11
CA THR A 225 -21.24 -14.08 12.76
C THR A 225 -19.80 -14.22 12.26
N ARG A 226 -18.96 -13.22 12.55
CA ARG A 226 -17.53 -13.22 12.23
C ARG A 226 -17.28 -13.14 10.72
N GLY A 227 -16.12 -13.63 10.29
CA GLY A 227 -15.55 -13.46 8.97
C GLY A 227 -14.24 -12.70 9.04
N VAL A 228 -13.49 -12.74 7.95
CA VAL A 228 -12.13 -12.21 7.91
C VAL A 228 -11.92 -11.43 6.61
N LEU A 229 -11.33 -10.25 6.74
CA LEU A 229 -10.74 -9.51 5.63
C LEU A 229 -9.33 -10.04 5.42
N VAL A 230 -8.99 -10.48 4.21
CA VAL A 230 -7.61 -10.73 3.80
C VAL A 230 -7.19 -9.68 2.80
N LYS A 231 -5.99 -9.12 2.97
CA LYS A 231 -5.35 -8.21 2.03
C LYS A 231 -3.94 -8.73 1.73
N CYS A 232 -3.59 -8.95 0.47
CA CYS A 232 -2.31 -9.56 0.09
C CYS A 232 -1.78 -8.97 -1.22
N ALA A 233 -0.47 -9.03 -1.43
CA ALA A 233 0.12 -8.51 -2.66
C ALA A 233 -0.39 -9.30 -3.87
N LYS A 234 -0.67 -8.60 -4.97
CA LYS A 234 -1.03 -9.23 -6.24
C LYS A 234 0.15 -10.10 -6.73
N PRO A 235 -0.09 -11.24 -7.40
CA PRO A 235 0.99 -12.01 -8.01
C PRO A 235 1.81 -11.16 -8.97
N GLY A 236 3.14 -11.13 -8.79
CA GLY A 236 4.04 -10.33 -9.61
C GLY A 236 3.96 -8.80 -9.43
N GLN A 237 3.28 -8.29 -8.40
CA GLN A 237 3.16 -6.85 -8.11
C GLN A 237 4.53 -6.17 -7.96
N GLU A 238 4.68 -4.95 -8.46
CA GLU A 238 5.85 -4.12 -8.20
C GLU A 238 5.81 -3.57 -6.76
N LEU A 239 6.36 -4.34 -5.82
CA LEU A 239 6.33 -4.06 -4.38
C LEU A 239 7.02 -2.75 -3.98
N ARG A 240 7.88 -2.20 -4.84
CA ARG A 240 8.54 -0.91 -4.60
C ARG A 240 7.63 0.27 -4.90
N ALA A 241 6.67 0.09 -5.81
CA ALA A 241 5.73 1.13 -6.19
C ALA A 241 4.49 1.11 -5.29
N ASP A 242 3.97 -0.08 -4.98
CA ASP A 242 2.77 -0.24 -4.19
C ASP A 242 2.79 -1.52 -3.35
N LEU A 243 2.27 -1.43 -2.13
CA LEU A 243 2.06 -2.54 -1.23
C LEU A 243 0.67 -2.43 -0.63
N PRO A 244 -0.04 -3.56 -0.46
CA PRO A 244 -1.30 -3.55 0.27
C PRO A 244 -1.09 -3.02 1.68
N SER A 245 -1.93 -2.08 2.09
CA SER A 245 -1.82 -1.42 3.38
C SER A 245 -3.10 -1.54 4.21
N ILE A 246 -2.94 -1.59 5.52
CA ILE A 246 -4.04 -1.41 6.48
C ILE A 246 -3.69 -0.27 7.42
N GLY A 247 -4.70 0.46 7.87
CA GLY A 247 -4.55 1.51 8.88
C GLY A 247 -5.67 1.48 9.91
N PRO A 248 -5.71 2.44 10.85
CA PRO A 248 -6.73 2.49 11.89
C PRO A 248 -8.16 2.48 11.34
N GLN A 249 -8.40 3.18 10.22
CA GLN A 249 -9.70 3.20 9.54
C GLN A 249 -10.12 1.81 9.03
N THR A 250 -9.18 1.00 8.53
CA THR A 250 -9.48 -0.37 8.10
C THR A 250 -9.95 -1.23 9.27
N VAL A 251 -9.36 -1.05 10.46
CA VAL A 251 -9.77 -1.77 11.69
C VAL A 251 -11.21 -1.39 12.08
N GLU A 252 -11.53 -0.10 12.06
CA GLU A 252 -12.87 0.40 12.36
C GLU A 252 -13.91 -0.14 11.39
N ALA A 253 -13.62 -0.04 10.09
CA ALA A 253 -14.51 -0.52 9.03
C ALA A 253 -14.69 -2.04 9.10
N ALA A 254 -13.64 -2.81 9.39
CA ALA A 254 -13.74 -4.25 9.58
C ALA A 254 -14.62 -4.62 10.77
N HIS A 255 -14.48 -3.90 11.90
CA HIS A 255 -15.35 -4.08 13.05
C HIS A 255 -16.80 -3.74 12.73
N ALA A 256 -17.05 -2.60 12.07
CA ALA A 256 -18.40 -2.18 11.65
C ALA A 256 -19.04 -3.17 10.67
N ALA A 257 -18.24 -3.84 9.84
CA ALA A 257 -18.66 -4.93 8.96
C ALA A 257 -18.90 -6.26 9.71
N GLY A 258 -18.75 -6.32 11.04
CA GLY A 258 -18.97 -7.50 11.87
C GLY A 258 -17.91 -8.59 11.69
N LEU A 259 -16.72 -8.23 11.22
CA LEU A 259 -15.61 -9.17 11.04
C LEU A 259 -14.92 -9.45 12.37
N ALA A 260 -14.31 -10.63 12.46
CA ALA A 260 -13.54 -11.07 13.62
C ALA A 260 -12.07 -10.63 13.57
N GLY A 261 -11.56 -10.32 12.39
CA GLY A 261 -10.19 -9.90 12.24
C GLY A 261 -9.78 -9.61 10.80
N ILE A 262 -8.50 -9.25 10.68
CA ILE A 262 -7.83 -8.89 9.44
C ILE A 262 -6.58 -9.75 9.31
N ALA A 263 -6.35 -10.29 8.13
CA ALA A 263 -5.15 -11.02 7.78
C ALA A 263 -4.42 -10.31 6.63
N VAL A 264 -3.10 -10.20 6.76
CA VAL A 264 -2.23 -9.54 5.77
C VAL A 264 -1.03 -10.42 5.44
N GLU A 265 -0.41 -10.25 4.28
CA GLU A 265 0.78 -11.03 3.91
C GLU A 265 2.03 -10.44 4.60
N ALA A 266 2.68 -11.23 5.45
CA ALA A 266 3.89 -10.80 6.14
C ALA A 266 5.01 -10.50 5.14
N GLY A 267 5.79 -9.44 5.38
CA GLY A 267 6.82 -9.01 4.43
C GLY A 267 6.29 -8.32 3.16
N ARG A 268 4.99 -8.40 2.85
CA ARG A 268 4.37 -7.91 1.61
C ARG A 268 3.09 -7.11 1.87
N SER A 269 2.97 -6.53 3.05
CA SER A 269 1.87 -5.63 3.41
C SER A 269 2.35 -4.61 4.44
N LEU A 270 1.79 -3.40 4.39
CA LEU A 270 2.10 -2.31 5.30
C LEU A 270 1.03 -2.17 6.38
N ILE A 271 1.46 -1.90 7.60
CA ILE A 271 0.60 -1.54 8.73
C ILE A 271 0.91 -0.09 9.08
N LEU A 272 0.10 0.81 8.55
CA LEU A 272 0.21 2.25 8.78
C LEU A 272 -0.23 2.56 10.21
N GLU A 273 0.49 3.45 10.89
CA GLU A 273 0.22 3.79 12.28
C GLU A 273 0.10 2.55 13.19
N GLY A 274 1.06 1.62 13.06
CA GLY A 274 1.06 0.29 13.69
C GLY A 274 0.61 0.26 15.17
N PRO A 275 1.16 1.09 16.06
CA PRO A 275 0.71 1.15 17.46
C PRO A 275 -0.79 1.47 17.60
N THR A 276 -1.31 2.37 16.77
CA THR A 276 -2.74 2.75 16.75
C THR A 276 -3.60 1.60 16.23
N VAL A 277 -3.17 0.92 15.16
CA VAL A 277 -3.85 -0.27 14.62
C VAL A 277 -3.98 -1.36 15.68
N VAL A 278 -2.88 -1.71 16.35
CA VAL A 278 -2.86 -2.76 17.39
C VAL A 278 -3.73 -2.37 18.57
N ALA A 279 -3.59 -1.13 19.08
CA ALA A 279 -4.39 -0.64 20.20
C ALA A 279 -5.89 -0.66 19.87
N ARG A 280 -6.26 -0.20 18.67
CA ARG A 280 -7.65 -0.14 18.25
C ARG A 280 -8.26 -1.51 18.01
N ALA A 281 -7.54 -2.41 17.34
CA ALA A 281 -8.00 -3.77 17.11
C ALA A 281 -8.20 -4.51 18.45
N ASN A 282 -7.30 -4.33 19.41
CA ASN A 282 -7.44 -4.87 20.76
C ASN A 282 -8.70 -4.35 21.47
N ALA A 283 -8.95 -3.04 21.41
CA ALA A 283 -10.12 -2.42 22.03
C ALA A 283 -11.44 -2.95 21.45
N LEU A 284 -11.45 -3.25 20.14
CA LEU A 284 -12.63 -3.76 19.42
C LEU A 284 -12.74 -5.29 19.42
N GLY A 285 -11.76 -6.00 19.98
CA GLY A 285 -11.72 -7.46 20.01
C GLY A 285 -11.41 -8.12 18.66
N LEU A 286 -10.79 -7.40 17.73
CA LEU A 286 -10.36 -7.93 16.43
C LEU A 286 -8.95 -8.54 16.52
N PHE A 287 -8.75 -9.66 15.84
CA PHE A 287 -7.39 -10.13 15.57
C PHE A 287 -6.78 -9.43 14.35
N VAL A 288 -5.47 -9.20 14.39
CA VAL A 288 -4.67 -8.90 13.18
C VAL A 288 -3.57 -9.94 13.11
N VAL A 289 -3.43 -10.60 11.95
CA VAL A 289 -2.45 -11.68 11.76
C VAL A 289 -1.69 -11.50 10.45
N GLY A 290 -0.36 -11.62 10.52
CA GLY A 290 0.50 -11.75 9.35
C GLY A 290 0.59 -13.21 8.90
N LEU A 291 0.15 -13.48 7.69
CA LEU A 291 0.25 -14.78 7.03
C LEU A 291 1.68 -14.96 6.49
N PRO A 292 2.25 -16.18 6.53
CA PRO A 292 3.52 -16.45 5.89
C PRO A 292 3.41 -16.14 4.39
N ALA A 293 4.40 -15.44 3.84
CA ALA A 293 4.46 -15.19 2.40
C ALA A 293 4.68 -16.51 1.66
N ALA A 294 3.88 -16.77 0.62
CA ALA A 294 4.02 -17.97 -0.20
C ALA A 294 5.28 -17.94 -1.09
N GLU A 295 5.84 -16.74 -1.33
CA GLU A 295 7.06 -16.51 -2.09
C GLU A 295 8.03 -15.66 -1.25
N PRO A 296 9.34 -15.95 -1.28
CA PRO A 296 10.33 -15.09 -0.64
C PRO A 296 10.29 -13.69 -1.28
N ALA A 297 10.44 -12.65 -0.45
CA ALA A 297 10.37 -11.25 -0.87
C ALA A 297 11.47 -10.82 -1.87
N HIS A 298 12.37 -11.72 -2.26
CA HIS A 298 13.47 -11.47 -3.20
C HIS A 298 13.50 -12.55 -4.28
N GLY A 299 13.23 -12.14 -5.53
CA GLY A 299 13.68 -12.89 -6.69
C GLY A 299 15.21 -12.93 -6.67
N LYS A 300 15.77 -14.14 -6.57
CA LYS A 300 17.13 -14.38 -7.03
C LYS A 300 17.13 -14.53 -8.54
#